data_AF-A0A240EQQ0-F1
#
_entry.id   AF-A0A240EQQ0-F1
#
_cell.length_a   1.000
_cell.length_b   1.000
_cell.length_c   1.000
_cell.angle_alpha   90.00
_cell.angle_beta   90.00
_cell.angle_gamma   90.00
#
_symmetry.space_group_name_H-M   'P 1'
#
loop_
_entity.id
_entity.type
_entity.pdbx_description
1 polymer ?
#
loop_
_entity_poly.entity_id
_entity_poly.type
_entity_poly.pdbx_seq_one_letter_code
_entity_poly.pdbx_strand_id
1 'polypeptide(L)'
;MDHLLEDNNISVTHDTVLPSGHLVKAGSKVTTISSQGEYNGYKMRVPPPEFEALMFFNALEAAFKAEQMKKDILIQRSGFDGMFEIDTSEENMQKFFAMCQQAMAAITFSISAIESWVNKSFVLHGKVDGKPTQLRLERPNKTAREIFSDKIASDQSIPIRPKLFQLAPQVFNVPPLKEHSSLRKAVSELVDERNIVMHMQSSLTISSLEFDRVSYAVKLYKVSAFHGPEQILKYFNYIYEKSALTTPLWLSVASGELKSCRKKLK
;
A
#
# COMPACT_ATOMS: atom_id res chain seq x y z
N MET A 1 19.20 -10.10 2.33
CA MET A 1 18.04 -10.78 1.72
C MET A 1 17.15 -11.42 2.80
N ASP A 2 17.25 -10.99 4.07
CA ASP A 2 16.66 -11.70 5.21
C ASP A 2 15.28 -11.16 5.65
N HIS A 3 14.63 -10.32 4.82
CA HIS A 3 13.55 -9.46 5.30
C HIS A 3 12.26 -9.44 4.45
N LEU A 4 12.15 -10.27 3.41
CA LEU A 4 11.01 -10.26 2.47
C LEU A 4 10.64 -11.67 1.96
N LEU A 5 10.82 -12.69 2.79
CA LEU A 5 10.38 -14.04 2.46
C LEU A 5 9.01 -14.26 3.07
N GLU A 6 8.01 -14.46 2.21
CA GLU A 6 6.69 -14.89 2.62
C GLU A 6 6.83 -16.21 3.38
N ASP A 7 6.42 -16.22 4.65
CA ASP A 7 6.45 -17.42 5.49
C ASP A 7 5.25 -18.32 5.13
N ASN A 8 5.27 -18.85 3.90
CA ASN A 8 4.28 -19.80 3.38
C ASN A 8 4.56 -21.18 3.97
N ASN A 9 4.26 -21.32 5.25
CA ASN A 9 4.31 -22.58 5.97
C ASN A 9 3.09 -23.41 5.60
N ILE A 10 3.30 -24.44 4.81
CA ILE A 10 2.31 -25.49 4.57
C ILE A 10 2.47 -26.51 5.69
N SER A 11 1.42 -26.73 6.48
CA SER A 11 1.42 -27.82 7.46
C SER A 11 1.05 -29.11 6.75
N VAL A 12 1.90 -30.13 6.87
CA VAL A 12 1.62 -31.42 6.26
C VAL A 12 0.49 -32.10 7.05
N THR A 13 -0.59 -32.52 6.40
CA THR A 13 -1.76 -33.10 7.10
C THR A 13 -1.55 -34.55 7.53
N HIS A 14 -0.64 -35.27 6.86
CA HIS A 14 -0.31 -36.66 7.11
C HIS A 14 1.19 -36.85 6.97
N ASP A 15 1.75 -37.90 7.56
CA ASP A 15 3.14 -38.25 7.36
C ASP A 15 3.42 -38.41 5.85
N THR A 16 4.32 -37.59 5.31
CA THR A 16 4.59 -37.48 3.87
C THR A 16 6.07 -37.55 3.60
N VAL A 17 6.47 -38.36 2.63
CA VAL A 17 7.85 -38.42 2.15
C VAL A 17 8.06 -37.32 1.10
N LEU A 18 8.97 -36.40 1.36
CA LEU A 18 9.34 -35.35 0.42
C LEU A 18 10.09 -35.93 -0.80
N PRO A 19 10.14 -35.23 -1.94
CA PRO A 19 10.94 -35.64 -3.11
C PRO A 19 12.43 -35.85 -2.81
N SER A 20 12.93 -35.26 -1.73
CA SER A 20 14.30 -35.46 -1.22
C SER A 20 14.47 -36.76 -0.42
N GLY A 21 13.43 -37.60 -0.31
CA GLY A 21 13.43 -38.84 0.46
C GLY A 21 13.19 -38.69 1.96
N HIS A 22 13.06 -37.45 2.46
CA HIS A 22 12.86 -37.20 3.88
C HIS A 22 11.41 -37.42 4.31
N LEU A 23 11.18 -38.22 5.35
CA LEU A 23 9.87 -38.36 5.98
C LEU A 23 9.57 -37.13 6.83
N VAL A 24 8.48 -36.45 6.53
CA VAL A 24 7.97 -35.29 7.26
C VAL A 24 6.68 -35.68 7.95
N LYS A 25 6.63 -35.53 9.28
CA LYS A 25 5.48 -35.93 10.09
C LYS A 25 4.27 -35.01 9.84
N ALA A 26 3.07 -35.55 10.00
CA ALA A 26 1.84 -34.79 10.13
C ALA A 26 2.01 -33.66 11.16
N GLY A 27 1.55 -32.47 10.83
CA GLY A 27 1.71 -31.25 11.62
C GLY A 27 3.04 -30.51 11.43
N SER A 28 4.01 -31.07 10.70
CA SER A 28 5.27 -30.35 10.41
C SER A 28 5.02 -29.18 9.46
N LYS A 29 5.68 -28.05 9.72
CA LYS A 29 5.65 -26.88 8.84
C LYS A 29 6.70 -27.03 7.73
N VAL A 30 6.27 -26.90 6.48
CA VAL A 30 7.12 -26.85 5.30
C VAL A 30 7.14 -25.42 4.79
N THR A 31 8.31 -24.78 4.83
CA THR A 31 8.49 -23.41 4.33
C THR A 31 8.81 -23.43 2.84
N THR A 32 7.99 -22.74 2.04
CA THR A 32 8.24 -22.60 0.60
C THR A 32 9.26 -21.48 0.34
N ILE A 33 10.49 -21.85 -0.05
CA ILE A 33 11.57 -20.88 -0.31
C ILE A 33 11.56 -20.31 -1.74
N SER A 34 10.87 -20.96 -2.68
CA SER A 34 10.79 -20.52 -4.08
C SER A 34 9.56 -21.05 -4.79
N SER A 35 8.96 -20.23 -5.64
CA SER A 35 7.85 -20.55 -6.54
C SER A 35 8.30 -20.46 -7.99
N GLN A 36 7.79 -21.35 -8.86
CA GLN A 36 8.07 -21.29 -10.29
C GLN A 36 7.12 -20.30 -10.97
N GLY A 37 7.68 -19.36 -11.74
CA GLY A 37 6.97 -18.51 -12.68
C GLY A 37 7.35 -18.83 -14.13
N GLU A 38 6.56 -18.31 -15.06
CA GLU A 38 6.83 -18.39 -16.50
C GLU A 38 6.49 -17.05 -17.17
N TYR A 39 7.35 -16.58 -18.06
CA TYR A 39 7.11 -15.43 -18.93
C TYR A 39 7.65 -15.73 -20.32
N ASN A 40 6.78 -15.68 -21.34
CA ASN A 40 7.13 -15.98 -22.74
C ASN A 40 7.93 -17.29 -22.92
N GLY A 41 7.51 -18.37 -22.24
CA GLY A 41 8.18 -19.68 -22.30
C GLY A 41 9.45 -19.80 -21.44
N TYR A 42 9.94 -18.70 -20.85
CA TYR A 42 11.05 -18.74 -19.90
C TYR A 42 10.53 -19.04 -18.49
N LYS A 43 10.93 -20.20 -17.94
CA LYS A 43 10.57 -20.64 -16.59
C LYS A 43 11.68 -20.32 -15.60
N MET A 44 11.33 -19.74 -14.47
CA MET A 44 12.28 -19.41 -13.41
C MET A 44 11.66 -19.66 -12.04
N ARG A 45 12.46 -20.19 -11.10
CA ARG A 45 12.08 -20.20 -9.69
C ARG A 45 12.55 -18.92 -9.04
N VAL A 46 11.64 -18.23 -8.38
CA VAL A 46 11.90 -17.00 -7.63
C VAL A 46 11.38 -17.15 -6.21
N PRO A 47 11.99 -16.49 -5.22
CA PRO A 47 11.34 -16.32 -3.93
C PRO A 47 9.92 -15.75 -4.13
N PRO A 48 8.90 -16.20 -3.38
CA PRO A 48 7.56 -15.65 -3.51
C PRO A 48 7.59 -14.12 -3.34
N PRO A 49 7.17 -13.35 -4.35
CA PRO A 49 7.30 -11.90 -4.28
C PRO A 49 6.23 -11.30 -3.36
N GLU A 50 6.66 -10.64 -2.28
CA GLU A 50 5.81 -9.75 -1.47
C GLU A 50 5.73 -8.38 -2.16
N PHE A 51 5.00 -8.31 -3.27
CA PHE A 51 4.86 -7.08 -4.05
C PHE A 51 4.31 -5.91 -3.22
N GLU A 52 3.42 -6.18 -2.28
CA GLU A 52 2.93 -5.19 -1.33
C GLU A 52 4.06 -4.59 -0.48
N ALA A 53 5.01 -5.42 -0.03
CA ALA A 53 6.14 -4.97 0.75
C ALA A 53 7.13 -4.19 -0.12
N LEU A 54 7.45 -4.69 -1.31
CA LEU A 54 8.32 -4.00 -2.28
C LEU A 54 7.79 -2.60 -2.61
N MET A 55 6.51 -2.49 -2.92
CA MET A 55 5.86 -1.21 -3.19
C MET A 55 5.88 -0.31 -1.95
N PHE A 56 5.64 -0.85 -0.75
CA PHE A 56 5.67 -0.07 0.48
C PHE A 56 7.07 0.49 0.79
N PHE A 57 8.13 -0.30 0.62
CA PHE A 57 9.50 0.17 0.83
C PHE A 57 9.91 1.21 -0.22
N ASN A 58 9.49 1.06 -1.48
CA ASN A 58 9.66 2.11 -2.49
C ASN A 58 8.94 3.40 -2.10
N ALA A 59 7.76 3.30 -1.49
CA ALA A 59 7.03 4.46 -1.00
C ALA A 59 7.78 5.17 0.15
N LEU A 60 8.38 4.41 1.08
CA LEU A 60 9.22 4.96 2.15
C LEU A 60 10.48 5.63 1.62
N GLU A 61 11.16 5.01 0.66
CA GLU A 61 12.37 5.57 0.04
C GLU A 61 12.06 6.87 -0.70
N ALA A 62 10.98 6.89 -1.50
CA ALA A 62 10.53 8.08 -2.20
C ALA A 62 10.15 9.21 -1.22
N ALA A 63 9.42 8.88 -0.15
CA ALA A 63 9.08 9.85 0.89
C ALA A 63 10.32 10.44 1.57
N PHE A 64 11.31 9.60 1.90
CA PHE A 64 12.57 10.04 2.49
C PHE A 64 13.33 10.98 1.55
N LYS A 65 13.49 10.62 0.27
CA LYS A 65 14.14 11.46 -0.74
C LYS A 65 13.43 12.79 -0.92
N ALA A 66 12.10 12.80 -0.98
CA ALA A 66 11.31 14.02 -1.10
C ALA A 66 11.56 14.97 0.10
N GLU A 67 11.55 14.45 1.33
CA GLU A 67 11.83 15.27 2.53
C GLU A 67 13.27 15.77 2.59
N GLN A 68 14.25 15.01 2.08
CA GLN A 68 15.62 15.49 1.96
C GLN A 68 15.68 16.67 0.98
N MET A 69 15.19 16.48 -0.24
CA MET A 69 15.18 17.52 -1.27
C MET A 69 14.43 18.77 -0.82
N LYS A 70 13.32 18.59 -0.10
CA LYS A 70 12.49 19.69 0.42
C LYS A 70 13.26 20.65 1.33
N LYS A 71 14.27 20.19 2.06
CA LYS A 71 15.12 21.05 2.92
C LYS A 71 16.09 21.91 2.13
N ASP A 72 16.45 21.46 0.93
CA ASP A 72 17.44 22.12 0.07
C ASP A 72 16.79 23.10 -0.92
N ILE A 73 15.45 23.15 -0.95
CA ILE A 73 14.69 24.09 -1.80
C ILE A 73 14.71 25.47 -1.15
N LEU A 74 15.22 26.44 -1.89
CA LEU A 74 15.25 27.83 -1.50
C LEU A 74 13.86 28.46 -1.68
N ILE A 75 13.40 29.10 -0.60
CA ILE A 75 12.18 29.90 -0.58
C ILE A 75 12.52 31.32 -0.20
N GLN A 76 11.88 32.27 -0.85
CA GLN A 76 11.99 33.69 -0.54
C GLN A 76 10.62 34.30 -0.29
N ARG A 77 10.60 35.48 0.33
CA ARG A 77 9.38 36.24 0.52
C ARG A 77 9.28 37.27 -0.59
N SER A 78 8.23 37.19 -1.39
CA SER A 78 7.92 38.12 -2.47
C SER A 78 7.91 39.55 -1.93
N GLY A 79 8.62 40.45 -2.60
CA GLY A 79 8.63 41.87 -2.27
C GLY A 79 7.36 42.62 -2.69
N PHE A 80 6.51 42.00 -3.50
CA PHE A 80 5.28 42.61 -4.02
C PHE A 80 4.08 42.40 -3.09
N ASP A 81 3.81 41.16 -2.70
CA ASP A 81 2.64 40.75 -1.91
C ASP A 81 3.02 40.07 -0.58
N GLY A 82 4.30 39.86 -0.31
CA GLY A 82 4.78 39.23 0.92
C GLY A 82 4.55 37.72 0.98
N MET A 83 4.12 37.07 -0.11
CA MET A 83 3.92 35.62 -0.17
C MET A 83 5.25 34.87 -0.19
N PHE A 84 5.26 33.63 0.30
CA PHE A 84 6.42 32.75 0.10
C PHE A 84 6.40 32.20 -1.32
N GLU A 85 7.52 32.30 -2.01
CA GLU A 85 7.71 31.78 -3.36
C GLU A 85 8.97 30.93 -3.43
N ILE A 86 8.93 29.91 -4.29
CA ILE A 86 10.10 29.11 -4.63
C ILE A 86 11.04 29.99 -5.48
N ASP A 87 12.32 30.04 -5.13
CA ASP A 87 13.31 30.73 -5.96
C ASP A 87 13.34 30.12 -7.37
N THR A 88 13.31 30.97 -8.40
CA THR A 88 13.13 30.57 -9.79
C THR A 88 14.45 30.34 -10.54
N SER A 89 15.58 30.24 -9.83
CA SER A 89 16.81 29.75 -10.45
C SER A 89 16.62 28.35 -11.01
N GLU A 90 17.28 28.05 -12.13
CA GLU A 90 17.12 26.79 -12.84
C GLU A 90 17.40 25.58 -11.92
N GLU A 91 18.48 25.66 -11.12
CA GLU A 91 18.87 24.61 -10.18
C GLU A 91 17.79 24.38 -9.10
N ASN A 92 17.24 25.46 -8.52
CA ASN A 92 16.22 25.35 -7.47
C ASN A 92 14.89 24.82 -8.01
N MET A 93 14.50 25.23 -9.22
CA MET A 93 13.33 24.68 -9.91
C MET A 93 13.48 23.18 -10.19
N GLN A 94 14.65 22.73 -10.64
CA GLN A 94 14.93 21.30 -10.84
C GLN A 94 14.78 20.51 -9.53
N LYS A 95 15.31 21.02 -8.41
CA LYS A 95 15.14 20.42 -7.07
C LYS A 95 13.67 20.36 -6.67
N PHE A 96 12.91 21.44 -6.90
CA PHE A 96 11.47 21.48 -6.61
C PHE A 96 10.69 20.46 -7.43
N PHE A 97 10.95 20.33 -8.72
CA PHE A 97 10.30 19.33 -9.56
C PHE A 97 10.66 17.90 -9.14
N ALA A 98 11.93 17.63 -8.87
CA ALA A 98 12.38 16.32 -8.38
C ALA A 98 11.71 15.96 -7.04
N MET A 99 11.60 16.91 -6.12
CA MET A 99 10.89 16.73 -4.86
C MET A 99 9.41 16.38 -5.09
N CYS A 100 8.72 17.11 -5.96
CA CYS A 100 7.33 16.81 -6.33
C CYS A 100 7.20 15.40 -6.93
N GLN A 101 8.11 14.98 -7.81
CA GLN A 101 8.12 13.63 -8.38
C GLN A 101 8.26 12.55 -7.30
N GLN A 102 9.17 12.73 -6.34
CA GLN A 102 9.36 11.79 -5.24
C GLN A 102 8.14 11.76 -4.31
N ALA A 103 7.53 12.91 -4.01
CA ALA A 103 6.30 12.99 -3.21
C ALA A 103 5.11 12.28 -3.90
N MET A 104 4.94 12.49 -5.21
CA MET A 104 3.93 11.79 -6.02
C MET A 104 4.19 10.27 -6.10
N ALA A 105 5.46 9.86 -6.21
CA ALA A 105 5.85 8.45 -6.20
C ALA A 105 5.52 7.80 -4.84
N ALA A 106 5.78 8.49 -3.73
CA ALA A 106 5.44 8.01 -2.39
C ALA A 106 3.95 7.72 -2.24
N ILE A 107 3.08 8.61 -2.72
CA ILE A 107 1.62 8.41 -2.71
C ILE A 107 1.21 7.22 -3.58
N THR A 108 1.69 7.21 -4.83
CA THR A 108 1.35 6.16 -5.80
C THR A 108 1.74 4.78 -5.28
N PHE A 109 2.99 4.61 -4.85
CA PHE A 109 3.47 3.34 -4.31
C PHE A 109 2.79 2.93 -3.01
N SER A 110 2.39 3.88 -2.16
CA SER A 110 1.61 3.58 -0.95
C SER A 110 0.25 2.96 -1.29
N ILE A 111 -0.45 3.52 -2.28
CA ILE A 111 -1.74 2.98 -2.74
C ILE A 111 -1.56 1.67 -3.51
N SER A 112 -0.53 1.53 -4.34
CA SER A 112 -0.24 0.27 -5.01
C SER A 112 0.08 -0.84 -4.00
N ALA A 113 0.79 -0.53 -2.90
CA ALA A 113 1.09 -1.48 -1.83
C ALA A 113 -0.19 -2.00 -1.15
N ILE A 114 -1.11 -1.12 -0.72
CA ILE A 114 -2.36 -1.53 -0.07
C ILE A 114 -3.30 -2.26 -1.05
N GLU A 115 -3.28 -1.89 -2.33
CA GLU A 115 -4.04 -2.58 -3.37
C GLU A 115 -3.51 -3.99 -3.65
N SER A 116 -2.19 -4.15 -3.73
CA SER A 116 -1.53 -5.45 -3.86
C SER A 116 -1.84 -6.33 -2.65
N TRP A 117 -1.66 -5.79 -1.44
CA TRP A 117 -1.95 -6.47 -0.18
C TRP A 117 -3.40 -6.94 -0.10
N VAL A 118 -4.38 -6.10 -0.43
CA VAL A 118 -5.79 -6.47 -0.28
C VAL A 118 -6.18 -7.54 -1.28
N ASN A 119 -5.71 -7.44 -2.53
CA ASN A 119 -5.98 -8.43 -3.57
C ASN A 119 -5.35 -9.79 -3.21
N LYS A 120 -4.10 -9.79 -2.72
CA LYS A 120 -3.42 -10.99 -2.22
C LYS A 120 -4.17 -11.62 -1.05
N SER A 121 -4.62 -10.79 -0.10
CA SER A 121 -5.32 -11.25 1.10
C SER A 121 -6.63 -11.98 0.79
N PHE A 122 -7.38 -11.55 -0.23
CA PHE A 122 -8.57 -12.28 -0.67
C PHE A 122 -8.26 -13.71 -1.12
N VAL A 123 -7.13 -13.91 -1.80
CA VAL A 123 -6.70 -15.23 -2.30
C VAL A 123 -6.19 -16.12 -1.18
N LEU A 124 -5.42 -15.56 -0.24
CA LEU A 124 -4.78 -16.30 0.84
C LEU A 124 -5.73 -16.61 2.00
N HIS A 125 -6.49 -15.62 2.44
CA HIS A 125 -7.29 -15.69 3.67
C HIS A 125 -8.80 -15.81 3.39
N GLY A 126 -9.25 -15.54 2.17
CA GLY A 126 -10.66 -15.66 1.80
C GLY A 126 -11.10 -17.08 1.48
N LYS A 127 -10.59 -18.09 2.18
CA LYS A 127 -10.95 -19.50 1.94
C LYS A 127 -11.39 -20.19 3.23
N VAL A 128 -12.45 -21.00 3.12
CA VAL A 128 -12.90 -21.93 4.17
C VAL A 128 -12.90 -23.32 3.55
N ASP A 129 -12.22 -24.28 4.19
CA ASP A 129 -12.04 -25.64 3.69
C ASP A 129 -11.53 -25.72 2.24
N GLY A 130 -10.61 -24.82 1.90
CA GLY A 130 -10.01 -24.72 0.56
C GLY A 130 -10.91 -24.07 -0.50
N LYS A 131 -12.16 -23.70 -0.18
CA LYS A 131 -13.11 -23.07 -1.10
C LYS A 131 -13.18 -21.56 -0.88
N PRO A 132 -13.33 -20.75 -1.95
CA PRO A 132 -13.53 -19.31 -1.81
C PRO A 132 -14.77 -18.96 -0.97
N THR A 133 -14.60 -18.04 -0.02
CA THR A 133 -15.69 -17.53 0.81
C THR A 133 -16.53 -16.51 0.02
N GLN A 134 -17.84 -16.52 0.24
CA GLN A 134 -18.75 -15.54 -0.32
C GLN A 134 -18.75 -14.29 0.57
N LEU A 135 -18.38 -13.14 0.00
CA LEU A 135 -18.34 -11.86 0.69
C LEU A 135 -19.49 -10.97 0.24
N ARG A 136 -19.99 -10.14 1.14
CA ARG A 136 -21.09 -9.22 0.89
C ARG A 136 -20.58 -7.81 0.62
N LEU A 137 -20.96 -7.24 -0.52
CA LEU A 137 -20.62 -5.88 -0.94
C LEU A 137 -21.87 -4.99 -0.88
N GLU A 138 -21.89 -4.04 0.05
CA GLU A 138 -22.95 -3.03 0.11
C GLU A 138 -22.72 -1.95 -0.95
N ARG A 139 -23.78 -1.62 -1.68
CA ARG A 139 -23.73 -0.67 -2.80
C ARG A 139 -24.70 0.49 -2.54
N PRO A 140 -24.27 1.75 -2.68
CA PRO A 140 -25.17 2.88 -2.57
C PRO A 140 -26.34 2.75 -3.54
N ASN A 141 -27.57 2.85 -3.03
CA ASN A 141 -28.81 2.82 -3.80
C ASN A 141 -29.00 1.58 -4.70
N LYS A 142 -28.32 0.46 -4.41
CA LYS A 142 -28.45 -0.81 -5.12
C LYS A 142 -28.51 -1.96 -4.13
N THR A 143 -29.03 -3.10 -4.56
CA THR A 143 -29.01 -4.32 -3.74
C THR A 143 -27.57 -4.72 -3.42
N ALA A 144 -27.36 -5.26 -2.21
CA ALA A 144 -26.08 -5.87 -1.85
C ALA A 144 -25.70 -6.93 -2.90
N ARG A 145 -24.42 -6.98 -3.25
CA ARG A 145 -23.88 -7.95 -4.20
C ARG A 145 -23.04 -8.96 -3.43
N GLU A 146 -23.29 -10.25 -3.68
CA GLU A 146 -22.43 -11.31 -3.15
C GLU A 146 -21.36 -11.69 -4.17
N ILE A 147 -20.12 -11.82 -3.72
CA ILE A 147 -18.95 -12.05 -4.58
C ILE A 147 -18.02 -13.03 -3.88
N PHE A 148 -17.56 -14.04 -4.62
CA PHE A 148 -16.53 -14.95 -4.11
C PHE A 148 -15.17 -14.25 -4.01
N SER A 149 -14.46 -14.50 -2.92
CA SER A 149 -13.16 -13.89 -2.60
C SER A 149 -12.14 -13.98 -3.75
N ASP A 150 -12.08 -15.11 -4.45
CA ASP A 150 -11.18 -15.37 -5.58
C ASP A 150 -11.48 -14.52 -6.83
N LYS A 151 -12.69 -13.95 -6.93
CA LYS A 151 -13.10 -13.10 -8.05
C LYS A 151 -12.85 -11.61 -7.83
N ILE A 152 -12.60 -11.18 -6.59
CA ILE A 152 -12.52 -9.76 -6.23
C ILE A 152 -11.32 -9.07 -6.88
N ALA A 153 -10.17 -9.76 -6.93
CA ALA A 153 -8.96 -9.21 -7.53
C ALA A 153 -9.13 -8.98 -9.05
N SER A 154 -9.83 -9.89 -9.73
CA SER A 154 -10.10 -9.82 -11.18
C SER A 154 -11.28 -8.92 -11.56
N ASP A 155 -12.17 -8.59 -10.62
CA ASP A 155 -13.34 -7.75 -10.90
C ASP A 155 -12.97 -6.26 -10.87
N GLN A 156 -12.73 -5.71 -12.07
CA GLN A 156 -12.40 -4.29 -12.27
C GLN A 156 -13.54 -3.35 -11.86
N SER A 157 -14.78 -3.83 -11.73
CA SER A 157 -15.92 -3.01 -11.32
C SER A 157 -15.93 -2.69 -9.82
N ILE A 158 -15.07 -3.33 -9.03
CA ILE A 158 -14.96 -3.11 -7.58
C ILE A 158 -13.80 -2.13 -7.31
N PRO A 159 -14.09 -0.87 -6.93
CA PRO A 159 -13.04 0.08 -6.60
C PRO A 159 -12.26 -0.34 -5.35
N ILE A 160 -11.07 0.25 -5.16
CA ILE A 160 -10.23 -0.02 -3.99
C ILE A 160 -10.93 0.26 -2.66
N ARG A 161 -11.74 1.33 -2.55
CA ARG A 161 -12.39 1.72 -1.29
C ARG A 161 -13.29 0.62 -0.71
N PRO A 162 -14.24 0.02 -1.46
CA PRO A 162 -14.98 -1.13 -0.95
C PRO A 162 -14.11 -2.36 -0.64
N LYS A 163 -13.03 -2.60 -1.41
CA LYS A 163 -12.07 -3.68 -1.09
C LYS A 163 -11.48 -3.48 0.30
N LEU A 164 -11.04 -2.27 0.61
CA LEU A 164 -10.46 -1.93 1.91
C LEU A 164 -11.52 -1.89 3.03
N PHE A 165 -12.57 -1.08 2.90
CA PHE A 165 -13.41 -0.77 4.06
C PHE A 165 -14.60 -1.70 4.26
N GLN A 166 -14.90 -2.58 3.31
CA GLN A 166 -16.01 -3.54 3.42
C GLN A 166 -15.57 -4.99 3.30
N LEU A 167 -14.78 -5.33 2.27
CA LEU A 167 -14.48 -6.73 1.93
C LEU A 167 -13.31 -7.29 2.75
N ALA A 168 -12.20 -6.56 2.88
CA ALA A 168 -11.07 -7.02 3.67
C ALA A 168 -11.43 -7.30 5.14
N PRO A 169 -12.21 -6.45 5.84
CA PRO A 169 -12.64 -6.73 7.21
C PRO A 169 -13.38 -8.07 7.36
N GLN A 170 -14.18 -8.46 6.36
CA GLN A 170 -14.86 -9.76 6.35
C GLN A 170 -13.88 -10.94 6.26
N VAL A 171 -12.85 -10.82 5.41
CA VAL A 171 -11.81 -11.86 5.27
C VAL A 171 -10.98 -12.01 6.53
N PHE A 172 -10.59 -10.88 7.14
CA PHE A 172 -9.76 -10.88 8.34
C PHE A 172 -10.57 -11.10 9.62
N ASN A 173 -11.91 -11.19 9.51
CA ASN A 173 -12.85 -11.23 10.63
C ASN A 173 -12.60 -10.11 11.65
N VAL A 174 -12.47 -8.87 11.15
CA VAL A 174 -12.26 -7.67 11.97
C VAL A 174 -13.40 -6.67 11.75
N PRO A 175 -13.70 -5.81 12.74
CA PRO A 175 -14.65 -4.72 12.52
C PRO A 175 -14.17 -3.80 11.39
N PRO A 176 -15.06 -3.35 10.48
CA PRO A 176 -14.70 -2.33 9.50
C PRO A 176 -14.46 -0.98 10.20
N LEU A 177 -13.57 -0.16 9.64
CA LEU A 177 -13.40 1.22 10.12
C LEU A 177 -14.71 2.00 9.94
N LYS A 178 -15.16 2.63 11.02
CA LYS A 178 -16.33 3.52 11.02
C LYS A 178 -16.16 4.66 10.00
N GLU A 179 -17.25 5.13 9.42
CA GLU A 179 -17.22 6.19 8.38
C GLU A 179 -16.54 7.47 8.86
N HIS A 180 -16.77 7.88 10.11
CA HIS A 180 -16.14 9.04 10.75
C HIS A 180 -14.72 8.77 11.26
N SER A 181 -14.14 7.59 11.02
CA SER A 181 -12.77 7.29 11.42
C SER A 181 -11.79 8.19 10.66
N SER A 182 -10.92 8.87 11.39
CA SER A 182 -9.85 9.70 10.81
C SER A 182 -8.95 8.88 9.88
N LEU A 183 -8.64 7.63 10.24
CA LEU A 183 -7.84 6.73 9.41
C LEU A 183 -8.56 6.35 8.11
N ARG A 184 -9.87 6.06 8.17
CA ARG A 184 -10.66 5.77 6.97
C ARG A 184 -10.73 6.97 6.04
N LYS A 185 -10.91 8.16 6.60
CA LYS A 185 -10.89 9.43 5.84
C LYS A 185 -9.53 9.62 5.17
N ALA A 186 -8.44 9.57 5.92
CA ALA A 186 -7.10 9.79 5.38
C ALA A 186 -6.71 8.77 4.29
N VAL A 187 -7.02 7.48 4.47
CA VAL A 187 -6.79 6.45 3.43
C VAL A 187 -7.68 6.70 2.21
N SER A 188 -8.93 7.14 2.40
CA SER A 188 -9.81 7.51 1.28
C SER A 188 -9.26 8.72 0.51
N GLU A 189 -8.74 9.73 1.19
CA GLU A 189 -8.15 10.91 0.56
C GLU A 189 -6.92 10.56 -0.26
N LEU A 190 -6.06 9.65 0.24
CA LEU A 190 -4.91 9.14 -0.51
C LEU A 190 -5.30 8.40 -1.78
N VAL A 191 -6.46 7.72 -1.79
CA VAL A 191 -6.99 7.08 -3.02
C VAL A 191 -7.41 8.14 -4.05
N ASP A 192 -8.05 9.24 -3.63
CA ASP A 192 -8.37 10.35 -4.55
C ASP A 192 -7.08 10.99 -5.07
N GLU A 193 -6.10 11.18 -4.19
CA GLU A 193 -4.82 11.75 -4.55
C GLU A 193 -4.03 10.90 -5.54
N ARG A 194 -4.03 9.57 -5.39
CA ARG A 194 -3.42 8.68 -6.40
C ARG A 194 -4.12 8.80 -7.75
N ASN A 195 -5.44 8.97 -7.79
CA ASN A 195 -6.15 9.17 -9.06
C ASN A 195 -5.75 10.51 -9.72
N ILE A 196 -5.55 11.54 -8.92
CA ILE A 196 -5.04 12.85 -9.39
C ILE A 196 -3.65 12.71 -10.00
N VAL A 197 -2.71 12.05 -9.31
CA VAL A 197 -1.35 11.81 -9.82
C VAL A 197 -1.37 11.01 -11.12
N MET A 198 -2.22 9.98 -11.19
CA MET A 198 -2.29 9.10 -12.36
C MET A 198 -2.96 9.75 -13.59
N HIS A 199 -3.91 10.67 -13.38
CA HIS A 199 -4.70 11.25 -14.48
C HIS A 199 -4.36 12.71 -14.79
N MET A 200 -3.67 13.42 -13.89
CA MET A 200 -3.21 14.81 -14.05
C MET A 200 -4.28 15.74 -14.65
N GLN A 201 -5.54 15.57 -14.22
CA GLN A 201 -6.69 16.30 -14.76
C GLN A 201 -6.55 17.82 -14.53
N SER A 202 -7.22 18.62 -15.35
CA SER A 202 -7.16 20.09 -15.26
C SER A 202 -7.88 20.64 -14.01
N SER A 203 -8.92 19.95 -13.52
CA SER A 203 -9.52 20.16 -12.20
C SER A 203 -9.34 18.91 -11.35
N LEU A 204 -8.92 19.08 -10.10
CA LEU A 204 -8.60 17.98 -9.18
C LEU A 204 -9.52 18.09 -7.97
N THR A 205 -10.24 17.04 -7.58
CA THR A 205 -11.09 17.10 -6.37
C THR A 205 -10.53 16.19 -5.28
N ILE A 206 -10.16 16.76 -4.11
CA ILE A 206 -9.74 16.01 -2.91
C ILE A 206 -10.61 16.47 -1.74
N SER A 207 -11.26 15.56 -1.03
CA SER A 207 -12.09 15.90 0.15
C SER A 207 -13.15 16.97 -0.12
N SER A 208 -13.75 16.95 -1.31
CA SER A 208 -14.72 17.95 -1.80
C SER A 208 -14.15 19.37 -2.01
N LEU A 209 -12.83 19.52 -2.01
CA LEU A 209 -12.14 20.74 -2.41
C LEU A 209 -11.63 20.58 -3.85
N GLU A 210 -11.88 21.58 -4.69
CA GLU A 210 -11.27 21.69 -6.01
C GLU A 210 -9.87 22.29 -5.88
N PHE A 211 -8.88 21.58 -6.38
CA PHE A 211 -7.50 21.98 -6.49
C PHE A 211 -7.17 22.17 -7.97
N ASP A 212 -6.51 23.27 -8.29
CA ASP A 212 -5.75 23.38 -9.53
C ASP A 212 -4.36 22.73 -9.35
N ARG A 213 -3.60 22.64 -10.45
CA ARG A 213 -2.27 22.02 -10.45
C ARG A 213 -1.27 22.76 -9.54
N VAL A 214 -1.40 24.08 -9.43
CA VAL A 214 -0.50 24.90 -8.59
C VAL A 214 -0.78 24.61 -7.12
N SER A 215 -2.03 24.59 -6.72
CA SER A 215 -2.47 24.26 -5.36
C SER A 215 -2.05 22.83 -4.98
N TYR A 216 -2.07 21.89 -5.94
CA TYR A 216 -1.55 20.55 -5.71
C TYR A 216 -0.03 20.53 -5.49
N ALA A 217 0.75 21.28 -6.29
CA ALA A 217 2.19 21.41 -6.07
C ALA A 217 2.52 22.05 -4.71
N VAL A 218 1.74 23.06 -4.30
CA VAL A 218 1.83 23.66 -2.95
C VAL A 218 1.53 22.62 -1.87
N LYS A 219 0.50 21.78 -2.05
CA LYS A 219 0.19 20.68 -1.12
C LYS A 219 1.35 19.70 -1.01
N LEU A 220 1.90 19.24 -2.14
CA LEU A 220 3.05 18.33 -2.17
C LEU A 220 4.24 18.90 -1.41
N TYR A 221 4.54 20.19 -1.62
CA TYR A 221 5.60 20.86 -0.89
C TYR A 221 5.27 21.04 0.59
N LYS A 222 4.03 21.38 0.96
CA LYS A 222 3.70 21.74 2.34
C LYS A 222 3.54 20.51 3.26
N VAL A 223 2.84 19.49 2.78
CA VAL A 223 2.55 18.27 3.54
C VAL A 223 3.80 17.40 3.62
N SER A 224 3.88 16.52 4.63
CA SER A 224 4.96 15.55 4.68
C SER A 224 4.75 14.44 3.65
N ALA A 225 5.78 14.11 2.89
CA ALA A 225 5.76 13.01 1.93
C ALA A 225 5.58 11.63 2.61
N PHE A 226 5.86 11.54 3.92
CA PHE A 226 5.56 10.33 4.71
C PHE A 226 4.08 10.13 5.00
N HIS A 227 3.21 11.12 4.72
CA HIS A 227 1.78 11.00 5.03
C HIS A 227 1.16 9.74 4.39
N GLY A 228 1.41 9.49 3.11
CA GLY A 228 0.94 8.30 2.40
C GLY A 228 1.36 6.99 3.08
N PRO A 229 2.68 6.70 3.16
CA PRO A 229 3.19 5.49 3.79
C PRO A 229 2.69 5.30 5.22
N GLU A 230 2.57 6.38 6.00
CA GLU A 230 2.12 6.32 7.39
C GLU A 230 0.66 5.90 7.55
N GLN A 231 -0.26 6.46 6.76
CA GLN A 231 -1.66 6.08 6.88
C GLN A 231 -1.89 4.65 6.40
N ILE A 232 -1.18 4.23 5.35
CA ILE A 232 -1.25 2.87 4.85
C ILE A 232 -0.68 1.88 5.87
N LEU A 233 0.46 2.18 6.51
CA LEU A 233 1.01 1.34 7.57
C LEU A 233 0.08 1.25 8.78
N LYS A 234 -0.52 2.36 9.20
CA LYS A 234 -1.53 2.37 10.27
C LYS A 234 -2.74 1.51 9.91
N TYR A 235 -3.16 1.53 8.65
CA TYR A 235 -4.26 0.69 8.18
C TYR A 235 -3.89 -0.79 8.22
N PHE A 236 -2.71 -1.17 7.73
CA PHE A 236 -2.23 -2.56 7.83
C PHE A 236 -2.18 -3.03 9.28
N ASN A 237 -1.55 -2.25 10.17
CA ASN A 237 -1.45 -2.58 11.58
C ASN A 237 -2.83 -2.71 12.22
N TYR A 238 -3.78 -1.81 11.91
CA TYR A 238 -5.16 -1.92 12.40
C TYR A 238 -5.82 -3.26 12.06
N ILE A 239 -5.64 -3.74 10.82
CA ILE A 239 -6.21 -5.02 10.38
C ILE A 239 -5.54 -6.18 11.13
N TYR A 240 -4.21 -6.23 11.14
CA TYR A 240 -3.50 -7.36 11.74
C TYR A 240 -3.63 -7.40 13.27
N GLU A 241 -3.52 -6.27 13.97
CA GLU A 241 -3.67 -6.17 15.44
C GLU A 241 -5.05 -6.63 15.93
N LYS A 242 -6.08 -6.56 15.07
CA LYS A 242 -7.44 -6.98 15.38
C LYS A 242 -7.80 -8.35 14.86
N SER A 243 -7.00 -8.91 13.96
CA SER A 243 -7.23 -10.23 13.38
C SER A 243 -6.57 -11.33 14.24
N ALA A 244 -7.04 -12.56 14.07
CA ALA A 244 -6.35 -13.73 14.62
C ALA A 244 -5.15 -14.19 13.75
N LEU A 245 -4.88 -13.50 12.63
CA LEU A 245 -3.84 -13.88 11.68
C LEU A 245 -2.47 -13.40 12.17
N THR A 246 -1.44 -14.16 11.81
CA THR A 246 -0.05 -13.77 12.10
C THR A 246 0.31 -12.53 11.28
N THR A 247 0.89 -11.53 11.94
CA THR A 247 1.38 -10.33 11.27
C THR A 247 2.59 -10.69 10.40
N PRO A 248 2.59 -10.34 9.10
CA PRO A 248 3.74 -10.61 8.24
C PRO A 248 4.97 -9.83 8.70
N LEU A 249 6.15 -10.46 8.59
CA LEU A 249 7.40 -9.92 9.12
C LEU A 249 7.73 -8.54 8.55
N TRP A 250 7.48 -8.32 7.25
CA TRP A 250 7.81 -7.06 6.57
C TRP A 250 7.09 -5.85 7.19
N LEU A 251 5.92 -6.01 7.83
CA LEU A 251 5.23 -4.89 8.51
C LEU A 251 6.00 -4.39 9.72
N SER A 252 6.64 -5.30 10.46
CA SER A 252 7.50 -4.93 11.59
C SER A 252 8.75 -4.20 11.10
N VAL A 253 9.36 -4.67 10.00
CA VAL A 253 10.52 -4.03 9.35
C VAL A 253 10.13 -2.65 8.82
N ALA A 254 9.00 -2.52 8.13
CA ALA A 254 8.46 -1.26 7.64
C ALA A 254 8.23 -0.24 8.76
N SER A 255 7.71 -0.69 9.90
CA SER A 255 7.54 0.14 11.09
C SER A 255 8.87 0.62 11.68
N GLY A 256 9.90 -0.24 11.66
CA GLY A 256 11.26 0.13 12.05
C GLY A 256 11.89 1.14 11.09
N GLU A 257 11.78 0.90 9.79
CA GLU A 257 12.36 1.75 8.74
C GLU A 257 11.73 3.15 8.75
N LEU A 258 10.41 3.25 8.87
CA LEU A 258 9.73 4.55 9.00
C LEU A 258 10.28 5.38 10.19
N LYS A 259 10.49 4.73 11.35
CA LYS A 259 11.08 5.38 12.53
C LYS A 259 12.53 5.81 12.26
N SER A 260 13.31 4.95 11.59
CA SER A 260 14.70 5.22 11.20
C SER A 260 14.80 6.42 10.26
N CYS A 261 14.01 6.44 9.18
CA CYS A 261 13.93 7.54 8.22
C CYS A 261 13.58 8.87 8.89
N ARG A 262 12.57 8.88 9.76
CA ARG A 262 12.20 10.08 10.53
C ARG A 262 13.33 10.57 11.43
N LYS A 263 14.10 9.66 12.04
CA LYS A 263 15.26 10.03 12.87
C LYS A 263 16.39 10.64 12.04
N LYS A 264 16.67 10.09 10.86
CA LYS A 264 17.69 10.62 9.92
C LYS A 264 17.34 12.01 9.35
N LEU A 265 16.05 12.38 9.39
CA LEU A 265 15.55 13.67 8.93
C LEU A 265 15.41 14.73 10.04
N LYS A 266 15.69 14.40 11.29
CA LYS A 266 15.81 15.41 12.35
C LYS A 266 17.22 15.97 12.35
#